data_AF-A0A960DRH6-F1
#
_entry.id   AF-A0A960DRH6-F1
#
_cell.length_a   1.000
_cell.length_b   1.000
_cell.length_c   1.000
_cell.angle_alpha   90.00
_cell.angle_beta   90.00
_cell.angle_gamma   90.00
#
_symmetry.space_group_name_H-M   'P 1'
#
loop_
_entity.id
_entity.type
_entity.pdbx_description
1 polymer ?
#
loop_
_entity_poly.entity_id
_entity_poly.type
_entity_poly.pdbx_seq_one_letter_code
_entity_poly.pdbx_strand_id
1 'polypeptide(L)'
;MTDLPPPPPSPVAASDPDAPGAAPASRPGPTRLQRTTALVATVGVVVVLIGLLVLLRPVSTPTQSCGTSLGVLLDGRANEYVYDVQNPPAGITRAEAEANNARPCRERVADIARPAAVAMAVGLVAAVGALIVEVVDRSFAWRRRARGRHEAVAATGSPGA
;
A
#
# COMPACT_ATOMS: atom_id res chain seq x y z
N MET A 1 7.04 -57.05 62.26
CA MET A 1 7.94 -56.38 61.30
C MET A 1 7.85 -57.18 60.02
N THR A 2 7.02 -56.71 59.09
CA THR A 2 6.76 -57.38 57.83
C THR A 2 7.02 -56.34 56.74
N ASP A 3 8.17 -56.46 56.07
CA ASP A 3 8.54 -55.64 54.92
C ASP A 3 7.64 -56.03 53.74
N LEU A 4 6.82 -55.09 53.27
CA LEU A 4 6.13 -55.19 52.00
C LEU A 4 7.08 -54.72 50.88
N PRO A 5 7.22 -55.46 49.77
CA PRO A 5 8.02 -55.00 48.64
C PRO A 5 7.36 -53.77 47.98
N PRO A 6 8.16 -52.84 47.41
CA PRO A 6 7.63 -51.66 46.75
C PRO A 6 6.80 -52.03 45.50
N PRO A 7 5.77 -51.23 45.15
CA PRO A 7 4.98 -51.47 43.95
C PRO A 7 5.84 -51.36 42.69
N PRO A 8 5.51 -52.10 41.61
CA PRO A 8 6.24 -51.99 40.34
C PRO A 8 6.12 -50.56 39.78
N PRO A 9 7.16 -50.04 39.10
CA PRO A 9 7.08 -48.75 38.43
C PRO A 9 5.99 -48.81 37.36
N SER A 10 5.15 -47.77 37.31
CA SER A 10 4.15 -47.59 36.25
C SER A 10 4.84 -47.66 34.87
N PRO A 11 4.21 -48.26 33.86
CA PRO A 11 4.76 -48.21 32.51
C PRO A 11 4.81 -46.75 32.08
N VAL A 12 6.03 -46.20 32.01
CA VAL A 12 6.28 -44.97 31.26
C VAL A 12 5.84 -45.30 29.84
N ALA A 13 4.79 -44.65 29.36
CA ALA A 13 4.35 -44.77 27.98
C ALA A 13 5.57 -44.49 27.11
N ALA A 14 6.12 -45.54 26.52
CA ALA A 14 7.15 -45.44 25.52
C ALA A 14 6.56 -44.54 24.43
N SER A 15 7.15 -43.37 24.27
CA SER A 15 6.84 -42.52 23.13
C SER A 15 7.32 -43.30 21.91
N ASP A 16 6.38 -43.91 21.18
CA ASP A 16 6.65 -44.54 19.89
C ASP A 16 7.43 -43.54 19.01
N PRO A 17 8.66 -43.85 18.58
CA PRO A 17 9.36 -43.03 17.60
C PRO A 17 8.76 -43.14 16.19
N ASP A 18 7.72 -43.96 16.01
CA ASP A 18 7.09 -44.28 14.71
C ASP A 18 5.66 -43.76 14.57
N ALA A 19 5.24 -42.75 15.34
CA ALA A 19 4.12 -41.94 14.89
C ALA A 19 4.53 -41.33 13.54
N PRO A 20 3.86 -41.63 12.40
CA PRO A 20 4.22 -41.05 11.11
C PRO A 20 4.18 -39.55 11.29
N GLY A 21 5.36 -38.94 11.34
CA GLY A 21 5.54 -37.52 11.61
C GLY A 21 4.60 -36.81 10.67
N ALA A 22 3.60 -36.11 11.23
CA ALA A 22 2.63 -35.36 10.48
C ALA A 22 3.42 -34.50 9.49
N ALA A 23 3.44 -34.92 8.23
CA ALA A 23 4.23 -34.24 7.21
C ALA A 23 3.84 -32.76 7.30
N PRO A 24 4.82 -31.83 7.37
CA PRO A 24 4.50 -30.42 7.50
C PRO A 24 3.56 -30.08 6.37
N ALA A 25 2.30 -29.78 6.71
CA ALA A 25 1.25 -29.58 5.73
C ALA A 25 1.75 -28.55 4.72
N SER A 26 1.97 -29.00 3.49
CA SER A 26 2.49 -28.18 2.41
C SER A 26 1.60 -26.95 2.29
N ARG A 27 2.10 -25.78 2.71
CA ARG A 27 1.33 -24.53 2.57
C ARG A 27 0.97 -24.40 1.10
N PRO A 28 -0.32 -24.26 0.73
CA PRO A 28 -0.69 -24.03 -0.64
C PRO A 28 0.11 -22.83 -1.16
N GLY A 29 0.89 -23.04 -2.21
CA GLY A 29 1.65 -21.96 -2.83
C GLY A 29 0.71 -20.83 -3.27
N PRO A 30 1.18 -19.57 -3.29
CA PRO A 30 0.35 -18.45 -3.71
C PRO A 30 -0.18 -18.71 -5.12
N THR A 31 -1.49 -18.60 -5.29
CA THR A 31 -2.13 -18.80 -6.60
C THR A 31 -1.65 -17.72 -7.57
N ARG A 32 -1.70 -18.00 -8.89
CA ARG A 32 -1.31 -17.00 -9.91
C ARG A 32 -2.05 -15.67 -9.71
N LEU A 33 -3.30 -15.73 -9.25
CA LEU A 33 -4.13 -14.56 -8.94
C LEU A 33 -3.53 -13.71 -7.80
N GLN A 34 -3.07 -14.33 -6.71
CA GLN A 34 -2.41 -13.63 -5.60
C GLN A 34 -1.10 -12.96 -6.00
N ARG A 35 -0.33 -13.58 -6.91
CA ARG A 35 0.89 -12.96 -7.43
C ARG A 35 0.58 -11.74 -8.31
N THR A 36 -0.45 -11.83 -9.15
CA THR A 36 -0.86 -10.70 -10.01
C THR A 36 -1.43 -9.54 -9.21
N THR A 37 -2.27 -9.79 -8.20
CA THR A 37 -2.81 -8.73 -7.35
C THR A 37 -1.71 -8.05 -6.53
N ALA A 38 -0.75 -8.83 -6.00
CA ALA A 38 0.42 -8.28 -5.33
C ALA A 38 1.26 -7.40 -6.26
N LEU A 39 1.51 -7.83 -7.50
CA LEU A 39 2.23 -7.02 -8.50
C LEU A 39 1.48 -5.71 -8.80
N VAL A 40 0.17 -5.78 -9.06
CA VAL A 40 -0.66 -4.59 -9.34
C VAL A 40 -0.65 -3.63 -8.15
N ALA A 41 -0.80 -4.13 -6.92
CA ALA A 41 -0.71 -3.32 -5.71
C ALA A 41 0.65 -2.63 -5.59
N THR A 42 1.75 -3.38 -5.81
CA THR A 42 3.11 -2.85 -5.71
C THR A 42 3.35 -1.75 -6.74
N VAL A 43 2.95 -1.98 -7.99
CA VAL A 43 3.05 -0.97 -9.05
C VAL A 43 2.19 0.25 -8.72
N GLY A 44 0.96 0.06 -8.24
CA GLY A 44 0.08 1.15 -7.83
C GLY A 44 0.70 2.02 -6.73
N VAL A 45 1.28 1.40 -5.70
CA VAL A 45 2.00 2.10 -4.63
C VAL A 45 3.20 2.89 -5.17
N VAL A 46 4.02 2.28 -6.04
CA VAL A 46 5.16 2.96 -6.66
C VAL A 46 4.70 4.18 -7.47
N VAL A 47 3.62 4.06 -8.24
CA VAL A 47 3.05 5.19 -9.01
C VAL A 47 2.56 6.31 -8.09
N VAL A 48 1.90 5.98 -6.97
CA VAL A 48 1.48 6.98 -5.97
C VAL A 48 2.68 7.71 -5.38
N LEU A 49 3.73 6.97 -5.00
CA LEU A 49 4.95 7.58 -4.43
C LEU A 49 5.65 8.50 -5.43
N ILE A 50 5.75 8.10 -6.70
CA ILE A 50 6.32 8.94 -7.76
C ILE A 50 5.48 10.22 -7.94
N GLY A 51 4.16 10.10 -8.02
CA GLY A 51 3.27 11.26 -8.14
C GLY A 51 3.39 12.21 -6.94
N LEU A 52 3.49 11.67 -5.72
CA LEU A 52 3.70 12.44 -4.50
C LEU A 52 5.03 13.20 -4.53
N LEU A 53 6.12 12.54 -4.93
CA LEU A 53 7.43 13.20 -5.07
C LEU A 53 7.39 14.34 -6.08
N VAL A 54 6.70 14.17 -7.21
CA VAL A 54 6.54 15.23 -8.21
C VAL A 54 5.74 16.41 -7.64
N LEU A 55 4.66 16.14 -6.90
CA LEU A 55 3.85 17.18 -6.27
C LEU A 55 4.56 17.92 -5.13
N LEU A 56 5.50 17.27 -4.46
CA LEU A 56 6.33 17.87 -3.41
C LEU A 56 7.55 18.64 -3.95
N ARG A 57 7.88 18.50 -5.24
CA ARG A 57 9.02 19.25 -5.80
C ARG A 57 8.76 20.75 -5.75
N PRO A 58 9.69 21.54 -5.17
CA PRO A 58 9.60 22.98 -5.19
C PRO A 58 9.78 23.48 -6.62
N VAL A 59 8.91 24.39 -7.04
CA VAL A 59 9.04 25.10 -8.31
C VAL A 59 9.57 26.49 -7.98
N SER A 60 10.79 26.74 -8.41
CA SER A 60 11.44 28.04 -8.26
C SER A 60 11.62 28.68 -9.64
N THR A 61 11.31 29.96 -9.75
CA THR A 61 11.78 30.80 -10.87
C THR A 61 13.00 31.59 -10.39
N PRO A 62 13.87 32.09 -11.29
CA PRO A 62 15.04 32.89 -10.91
C PRO A 62 14.70 34.13 -10.08
N THR A 63 13.45 34.58 -10.17
CA THR A 63 12.95 35.83 -9.62
C THR A 63 12.07 35.62 -8.38
N GLN A 64 11.48 34.43 -8.18
CA GLN A 64 10.57 34.14 -7.06
C GLN A 64 10.55 32.65 -6.66
N SER A 65 10.37 32.38 -5.36
CA SER A 65 10.04 31.05 -4.85
C SER A 65 8.53 30.83 -4.92
N CYS A 66 8.07 30.11 -5.94
CA CYS A 66 6.65 29.80 -6.14
C CYS A 66 6.12 28.68 -5.23
N GLY A 67 6.95 28.19 -4.30
CA GLY A 67 6.59 27.18 -3.31
C GLY A 67 6.57 25.75 -3.87
N THR A 68 5.96 24.83 -3.13
CA THR A 68 5.73 23.46 -3.59
C THR A 68 4.42 23.39 -4.37
N SER A 69 4.38 22.52 -5.38
CA SER A 69 3.21 22.33 -6.24
C SER A 69 1.94 21.98 -5.46
N LEU A 70 2.10 21.21 -4.37
CA LEU A 70 1.04 20.86 -3.43
C LEU A 70 0.52 22.08 -2.64
N GLY A 71 1.41 22.98 -2.22
CA GLY A 71 1.03 24.20 -1.50
C GLY A 71 0.25 25.18 -2.37
N VAL A 72 0.61 25.35 -3.64
CA VAL A 72 -0.15 26.19 -4.59
C VAL A 72 -1.54 25.61 -4.87
N LEU A 73 -1.65 24.27 -4.95
CA LEU A 73 -2.93 23.58 -5.14
C LEU A 73 -3.86 23.66 -3.92
N LEU A 74 -3.31 23.59 -2.69
CA LEU A 74 -4.09 23.57 -1.45
C LEU A 74 -4.38 24.97 -0.89
N ASP A 75 -3.40 25.88 -0.88
CA ASP A 75 -3.55 27.23 -0.33
C ASP A 75 -4.17 28.22 -1.32
N GLY A 76 -4.30 27.86 -2.60
CA GLY A 76 -4.80 28.76 -3.64
C GLY A 76 -3.96 30.03 -3.79
N ARG A 77 -2.66 29.96 -3.47
CA ARG A 77 -1.77 31.14 -3.51
C ARG A 77 -1.86 31.87 -4.85
N ALA A 78 -2.08 33.18 -4.77
CA ALA A 78 -2.22 34.06 -5.92
C ALA A 78 -0.86 34.27 -6.61
N ASN A 79 -0.89 34.43 -7.94
CA ASN A 79 0.28 34.80 -8.71
C ASN A 79 0.81 36.16 -8.27
N GLU A 80 2.11 36.25 -8.04
CA GLU A 80 2.79 37.51 -7.77
C GLU A 80 3.41 38.03 -9.08
N TYR A 81 2.79 39.07 -9.65
CA TYR A 81 3.22 39.67 -10.91
C TYR A 81 4.27 40.76 -10.64
N VAL A 82 5.23 40.90 -11.55
CA VAL A 82 6.12 42.07 -11.53
C VAL A 82 5.32 43.26 -12.06
N TYR A 83 4.88 44.14 -11.17
CA TYR A 83 4.04 45.30 -11.49
C TYR A 83 4.78 46.35 -12.33
N ASP A 84 6.08 46.56 -12.08
CA ASP A 84 6.91 47.49 -12.83
C ASP A 84 7.92 46.76 -13.71
N VAL A 85 7.50 46.51 -14.95
CA VAL A 85 8.33 45.85 -15.97
C VAL A 85 9.36 46.84 -16.57
N GLN A 86 9.10 48.14 -16.46
CA GLN A 86 9.98 49.18 -16.99
C GLN A 86 11.16 49.48 -16.04
N ASN A 87 10.94 49.33 -14.73
CA ASN A 87 11.98 49.30 -13.70
C ASN A 87 11.90 47.99 -12.89
N PRO A 88 12.45 46.88 -13.41
CA PRO A 88 12.48 45.64 -12.68
C PRO A 88 13.36 45.76 -11.40
N PRO A 89 13.03 45.01 -10.34
CA PRO A 89 13.84 44.99 -9.12
C PRO A 89 15.28 44.55 -9.40
N ALA A 90 16.20 45.02 -8.56
CA ALA A 90 17.64 44.85 -8.77
C ALA A 90 18.03 43.38 -8.98
N GLY A 91 18.74 43.10 -10.08
CA GLY A 91 19.21 41.76 -10.44
C GLY A 91 18.33 40.99 -11.44
N ILE A 92 17.25 41.61 -11.97
CA ILE A 92 16.38 41.00 -12.97
C ILE A 92 16.31 41.92 -14.20
N THR A 93 16.49 41.36 -15.39
CA THR A 93 16.36 42.11 -16.65
C THR A 93 14.89 42.34 -17.00
N ARG A 94 14.61 43.36 -17.81
CA ARG A 94 13.25 43.60 -18.34
C ARG A 94 12.71 42.39 -19.12
N ALA A 95 13.56 41.73 -19.89
CA ALA A 95 13.20 40.52 -20.64
C ALA A 95 12.80 39.37 -19.70
N GLU A 96 13.47 39.22 -18.56
CA GLU A 96 13.11 38.23 -17.54
C GLU A 96 11.80 38.58 -16.82
N ALA A 97 11.53 39.87 -16.56
CA ALA A 97 10.26 40.32 -15.98
C ALA A 97 9.07 40.07 -16.93
N GLU A 98 9.22 40.38 -18.22
CA GLU A 98 8.21 40.09 -19.25
C GLU A 98 7.98 38.58 -19.39
N ALA A 99 9.05 37.78 -19.42
CA ALA A 99 8.96 36.32 -19.50
C ALA A 99 8.32 35.68 -18.26
N ASN A 100 8.48 36.29 -17.08
CA ASN A 100 7.85 35.82 -15.84
C ASN A 100 6.34 36.09 -15.86
N ASN A 101 5.94 37.29 -16.29
CA ASN A 101 4.52 37.66 -16.41
C ASN A 101 3.80 36.89 -17.54
N ALA A 102 4.50 36.51 -18.61
CA ALA A 102 3.93 35.77 -19.74
C ALA A 102 3.51 34.33 -19.42
N ARG A 103 4.15 33.71 -18.42
CA ARG A 103 3.76 32.38 -17.91
C ARG A 103 3.77 32.40 -16.39
N PRO A 104 2.65 32.82 -15.75
CA PRO A 104 2.57 32.93 -14.32
C PRO A 104 2.82 31.59 -13.62
N CYS A 105 3.33 31.66 -12.38
CA CYS A 105 3.74 30.47 -11.65
C CYS A 105 2.62 29.44 -11.47
N ARG A 106 1.37 29.87 -11.29
CA ARG A 106 0.22 28.95 -11.19
C ARG A 106 0.06 28.08 -12.42
N GLU A 107 0.31 28.60 -13.62
CA GLU A 107 0.12 27.86 -14.86
C GLU A 107 1.22 26.80 -15.04
N ARG A 108 2.48 27.17 -14.74
CA ARG A 108 3.62 26.23 -14.76
C ARG A 108 3.46 25.12 -13.73
N VAL A 109 3.02 25.47 -12.52
CA VAL A 109 2.75 24.48 -11.45
C VAL A 109 1.58 23.58 -11.85
N ALA A 110 0.52 24.13 -12.43
CA ALA A 110 -0.63 23.34 -12.87
C ALA A 110 -0.28 22.34 -13.98
N ASP A 111 0.57 22.71 -14.93
CA ASP A 111 1.01 21.82 -16.02
C ASP A 111 1.77 20.59 -15.51
N ILE A 112 2.53 20.74 -14.44
CA ILE A 112 3.28 19.64 -13.81
C ILE A 112 2.38 18.87 -12.84
N ALA A 113 1.56 19.58 -12.06
CA ALA A 113 0.78 18.98 -10.99
C ALA A 113 -0.44 18.21 -11.51
N ARG A 114 -1.08 18.62 -12.61
CA ARG A 114 -2.22 17.91 -13.21
C ARG A 114 -1.89 16.46 -13.59
N PRO A 115 -0.88 16.17 -14.43
CA PRO A 115 -0.57 14.78 -14.77
C PRO A 115 -0.09 13.99 -13.56
N ALA A 116 0.62 14.61 -12.61
CA ALA A 116 1.04 13.97 -11.36
C ALA A 116 -0.15 13.58 -10.47
N ALA A 117 -1.16 14.47 -10.35
CA ALA A 117 -2.38 14.21 -9.59
C ALA A 117 -3.21 13.10 -10.24
N VAL A 118 -3.33 13.11 -11.58
CA VAL A 118 -3.99 12.03 -12.33
C VAL A 118 -3.27 10.70 -12.11
N ALA A 119 -1.95 10.67 -12.22
CA ALA A 119 -1.16 9.47 -11.98
C ALA A 119 -1.34 8.94 -10.55
N MET A 120 -1.32 9.82 -9.54
CA MET A 120 -1.60 9.44 -8.16
C MET A 120 -3.01 8.86 -7.99
N ALA A 121 -4.03 9.50 -8.56
CA ALA A 121 -5.41 9.01 -8.47
C ALA A 121 -5.55 7.61 -9.08
N VAL A 122 -4.98 7.38 -10.27
CA VAL A 122 -4.99 6.07 -10.93
C VAL A 122 -4.23 5.03 -10.11
N GLY A 123 -3.03 5.37 -9.62
CA GLY A 123 -2.23 4.46 -8.78
C GLY A 123 -2.96 4.08 -7.49
N LEU A 124 -3.64 5.03 -6.86
CA LEU A 124 -4.42 4.80 -5.65
C LEU A 124 -5.61 3.87 -5.91
N VAL A 125 -6.37 4.12 -6.98
CA VAL A 125 -7.50 3.26 -7.38
C VAL A 125 -7.03 1.83 -7.64
N ALA A 126 -5.90 1.65 -8.34
CA ALA A 126 -5.34 0.33 -8.59
C ALA A 126 -4.91 -0.39 -7.29
N ALA A 127 -4.25 0.31 -6.38
CA ALA A 127 -3.82 -0.24 -5.09
C ALA A 127 -5.01 -0.64 -4.21
N VAL A 128 -6.03 0.23 -4.11
CA VAL A 128 -7.26 -0.06 -3.35
C VAL A 128 -8.03 -1.23 -3.98
N GLY A 129 -8.15 -1.26 -5.31
CA GLY A 129 -8.80 -2.37 -6.02
C GLY A 129 -8.12 -3.71 -5.72
N ALA A 130 -6.79 -3.75 -5.79
CA ALA A 130 -6.01 -4.95 -5.46
C ALA A 130 -6.20 -5.38 -3.99
N LEU A 131 -6.24 -4.43 -3.05
CA LEU A 131 -6.51 -4.70 -1.63
C LEU A 131 -7.91 -5.31 -1.44
N ILE A 132 -8.93 -4.75 -2.09
CA ILE A 132 -10.31 -5.27 -2.02
C ILE A 132 -10.36 -6.72 -2.51
N VAL A 133 -9.72 -7.03 -3.64
CA VAL A 133 -9.69 -8.40 -4.18
C VAL A 133 -9.05 -9.37 -3.19
N GLU A 134 -7.90 -9.03 -2.59
CA GLU A 134 -7.23 -9.88 -1.60
C GLU A 134 -8.09 -10.10 -0.34
N VAL A 135 -8.77 -9.05 0.14
CA VAL A 135 -9.67 -9.13 1.32
C VAL A 135 -10.87 -10.03 1.01
N VAL A 136 -11.47 -9.89 -0.19
CA VAL A 136 -12.59 -10.71 -0.65
C VAL A 136 -12.16 -12.18 -0.74
N ASP A 137 -11.03 -12.47 -1.38
CA ASP A 137 -10.50 -13.84 -1.51
C ASP A 137 -10.21 -14.48 -0.16
N ARG A 138 -9.57 -13.76 0.77
CA ARG A 138 -9.35 -14.25 2.15
C ARG A 138 -10.66 -14.51 2.87
N SER A 139 -11.63 -13.62 2.72
CA SER A 139 -12.94 -13.76 3.36
C SER A 139 -13.68 -14.99 2.84
N PHE A 140 -13.68 -15.23 1.52
CA PHE A 140 -14.27 -16.43 0.92
C PHE A 140 -13.54 -17.71 1.31
N ALA A 141 -12.20 -17.70 1.32
CA ALA A 141 -11.41 -18.85 1.77
C ALA A 141 -11.68 -19.18 3.24
N TRP A 142 -11.79 -18.17 4.11
CA TRP A 142 -12.11 -18.36 5.52
C TRP A 142 -13.53 -18.92 5.70
N ARG A 143 -14.53 -18.37 4.99
CA ARG A 143 -15.92 -18.88 5.02
C ARG A 143 -16.02 -20.33 4.56
N ARG A 144 -15.31 -20.71 3.48
CA ARG A 144 -15.26 -22.11 3.01
C ARG A 144 -14.67 -23.06 4.06
N ARG A 145 -13.57 -22.66 4.70
CA ARG A 145 -12.96 -23.44 5.80
C ARG A 145 -13.87 -23.54 7.02
N ALA A 146 -14.60 -22.47 7.35
CA ALA A 146 -15.55 -22.50 8.45
C ALA A 146 -16.69 -23.50 8.19
N ARG A 147 -17.29 -23.48 7.00
CA ARG A 147 -18.35 -24.43 6.61
C ARG A 147 -17.88 -25.89 6.66
N GLY A 148 -16.72 -26.19 6.08
CA GLY A 148 -16.17 -27.55 6.12
C GLY A 148 -15.88 -28.07 7.53
N ARG A 149 -15.53 -27.20 8.48
CA ARG A 149 -15.38 -27.59 9.90
C ARG A 149 -16.71 -27.94 10.56
N HIS A 150 -17.79 -27.22 10.25
CA HIS A 150 -19.12 -27.54 10.78
C HIS A 150 -19.64 -28.88 10.22
N GLU A 151 -19.43 -29.14 8.94
CA GLU A 151 -19.79 -30.41 8.31
C GLU A 151 -18.97 -31.59 8.88
N ALA A 152 -17.65 -31.40 9.09
CA ALA A 152 -16.81 -32.42 9.70
C ALA A 152 -17.23 -32.74 11.14
N VAL A 153 -17.52 -31.72 11.96
CA VAL A 153 -18.00 -31.90 13.33
C VAL A 153 -19.37 -32.60 13.35
N ALA A 154 -20.27 -32.24 12.44
CA ALA A 154 -21.57 -32.91 12.29
C ALA A 154 -21.43 -34.38 11.85
N ALA A 155 -20.48 -34.69 10.96
CA ALA A 155 -20.21 -36.05 10.51
C ALA A 155 -19.57 -36.93 11.61
N THR A 156 -18.68 -36.39 12.44
CA THR A 156 -18.11 -37.10 13.60
C THR A 156 -19.07 -37.19 14.80
N GLY A 157 -20.08 -36.32 14.85
CA GLY A 157 -21.07 -36.24 15.93
C GLY A 157 -22.30 -37.13 15.73
N SER A 158 -22.30 -38.04 14.75
CA SER A 158 -23.36 -39.03 14.55
C SER A 158 -22.94 -40.42 15.06
N PRO A 159 -22.86 -40.67 16.38
CA PRO A 159 -22.89 -42.02 16.89
C PRO A 159 -24.31 -42.56 16.67
N GLY A 160 -24.41 -43.79 16.16
CA GLY A 160 -25.65 -44.40 15.70
C GLY A 160 -26.87 -44.17 16.62
N ALA A 161 -27.97 -43.80 15.98
CA ALA A 161 -29.33 -44.01 16.45
C ALA A 161 -30.11 -44.68 15.32
#